data_AF-A0A2E7DD52-F1
#
_entry.id   AF-A0A2E7DD52-F1
#
_cell.length_a   1.000
_cell.length_b   1.000
_cell.length_c   1.000
_cell.angle_alpha   90.00
_cell.angle_beta   90.00
_cell.angle_gamma   90.00
#
_symmetry.space_group_name_H-M   'P 1'
#
loop_
_entity.id
_entity.type
_entity.pdbx_description
1 polymer ?
#
loop_
_entity_poly.entity_id
_entity_poly.type
_entity_poly.pdbx_seq_one_letter_code
_entity_poly.pdbx_strand_id
1 'polypeptide(L)' 'MVLGVPSNDFDKQEPASDAEIRKFRVIIFSINFPMTGKQEVNGANVHPFYKWAANEFGIASRIQ' A
#
# COMPACT_ATOMS: atom_id res chain seq x y z
N MET A 1 -2.50 -4.10 16.46
CA MET A 1 -1.18 -3.85 15.82
C MET A 1 -1.45 -3.15 14.50
N VAL A 2 -0.69 -2.11 14.17
CA VAL A 2 -0.82 -1.36 12.91
C VAL A 2 0.45 -1.59 12.10
N LEU A 3 0.30 -1.86 10.80
CA LEU A 3 1.38 -2.04 9.83
C LEU A 3 1.01 -1.21 8.60
N GLY A 4 1.91 -0.32 8.19
CA GLY A 4 1.69 0.47 6.97
C GLY A 4 2.21 -0.25 5.74
N VAL A 5 1.39 -0.30 4.69
CA VAL A 5 1.74 -0.91 3.39
C VAL A 5 1.57 0.14 2.29
N PRO A 6 2.67 0.71 1.77
CA PRO A 6 2.60 1.66 0.67
C PRO A 6 2.20 0.97 -0.64
N SER A 7 1.39 1.64 -1.47
CA SER A 7 0.94 1.14 -2.76
C SER A 7 0.69 2.27 -3.76
N ASN A 8 0.92 2.01 -5.05
CA ASN A 8 0.72 2.96 -6.13
C ASN A 8 -0.54 2.68 -6.97
N ASP A 9 -1.38 1.73 -6.54
CA ASP A 9 -2.50 1.23 -7.36
C ASP A 9 -3.74 2.12 -7.33
N PHE A 10 -3.70 3.24 -6.61
CA PHE A 10 -4.76 4.25 -6.51
C PHE A 10 -4.36 5.50 -7.28
N ASP A 11 -4.83 5.61 -8.53
CA ASP A 11 -4.60 6.73 -9.45
C ASP A 11 -3.15 7.23 -9.54
N LYS A 12 -2.18 6.32 -9.35
CA LYS A 12 -0.74 6.61 -9.39
C LYS A 12 -0.33 7.74 -8.43
N GLN A 13 -0.99 7.86 -7.28
CA GLN A 13 -0.67 8.89 -6.27
C GLN A 13 0.72 8.73 -5.63
N GLU A 14 1.44 7.64 -5.93
CA GLU A 14 2.82 7.40 -5.55
C GLU A 14 3.75 7.23 -6.78
N PRO A 15 3.88 8.24 -7.66
CA PRO A 15 4.61 8.10 -8.93
C PRO A 15 6.14 8.03 -8.76
N ALA A 16 6.66 8.21 -7.55
CA ALA A 16 8.09 8.21 -7.27
C ALA A 16 8.70 6.81 -7.45
N SER A 17 9.85 6.73 -8.12
CA SER A 17 10.63 5.50 -8.25
C SER A 17 11.04 4.96 -6.87
N ASP A 18 11.28 3.65 -6.74
CA ASP A 18 11.69 3.02 -5.47
C ASP A 18 12.92 3.67 -4.81
N ALA A 19 13.71 4.43 -5.60
CA ALA A 19 14.86 5.20 -5.15
C ALA A 19 14.51 6.53 -4.46
N GLU A 20 13.42 7.20 -4.84
CA GLU A 20 12.98 8.48 -4.24
C GLU A 20 12.03 8.28 -3.05
N ILE A 21 11.30 7.17 -3.02
CA ILE A 21 10.41 6.78 -1.92
C ILE A 21 11.15 6.69 -0.57
N ARG A 22 12.44 6.30 -0.57
CA ARG A 22 13.25 6.21 0.66
C ARG A 22 13.61 7.56 1.27
N LYS A 23 13.75 8.62 0.46
CA LYS A 23 14.14 9.95 0.96
C LYS A 23 12.96 10.80 1.39
N PHE A 24 11.75 10.55 0.87
CA PHE A 24 10.60 11.44 1.11
C PHE A 24 9.59 10.96 2.17
N ARG A 25 9.44 9.66 2.44
CA ARG A 25 8.32 9.19 3.29
C ARG A 25 8.54 9.30 4.80
N VAL A 26 9.79 9.33 5.27
CA VAL A 26 10.07 9.48 6.72
C VAL A 26 9.80 10.91 7.18
N ILE A 27 9.82 11.90 6.28
CA ILE A 27 9.75 13.31 6.63
C ILE A 27 8.31 13.81 6.84
N ILE A 28 7.30 13.17 6.22
CA ILE A 28 5.92 13.71 6.21
C ILE A 28 5.02 13.11 7.29
N PHE A 29 5.28 11.89 7.77
CA PHE A 29 4.42 11.25 8.77
C PHE A 29 5.26 10.76 9.95
N SER A 30 5.06 11.38 11.12
CA SER A 30 5.52 10.90 12.42
C SER A 30 4.77 9.63 12.85
N ILE A 31 4.81 8.59 12.01
CA ILE A 31 4.15 7.30 12.26
C ILE A 31 5.06 6.42 13.12
N ASN A 32 4.49 5.83 14.18
CA ASN A 32 5.20 5.01 15.17
C ASN A 32 5.03 3.49 14.94
N PHE A 33 4.59 3.09 13.75
CA PHE A 33 4.34 1.69 13.39
C PHE A 33 5.27 1.22 12.26
N PRO A 34 5.56 -0.09 12.19
CA PRO A 34 6.38 -0.65 11.13
C PRO A 34 5.75 -0.44 9.75
N MET A 35 6.61 -0.34 8.73
CA MET A 35 6.24 -0.17 7.33
C MET A 35 6.83 -1.33 6.51
N THR A 36 6.07 -1.84 5.54
CA THR A 36 6.59 -2.81 4.55
C THR A 36 7.27 -2.10 3.38
N GLY A 37 7.85 -2.87 2.46
CA GLY A 37 8.12 -2.37 1.09
C GLY A 37 6.82 -2.09 0.33
N LYS A 38 6.92 -1.38 -0.80
CA LYS A 38 5.78 -1.11 -1.71
C LYS A 38 5.16 -2.41 -2.20
N GLN A 39 3.83 -2.51 -2.20
CA GLN A 39 3.09 -3.70 -2.64
C GLN A 39 2.00 -3.35 -3.66
N GLU A 40 1.74 -4.29 -4.57
CA GLU A 40 0.54 -4.28 -5.42
C GLU A 40 -0.63 -4.83 -4.59
N VAL A 41 -1.65 -4.00 -4.37
CA VAL A 41 -2.85 -4.32 -3.59
C VAL A 41 -4.08 -4.46 -4.47
N ASN A 42 -3.99 -4.04 -5.74
CA ASN A 42 -4.99 -4.23 -6.78
C ASN A 42 -4.32 -4.70 -8.09
N GLY A 43 -5.13 -5.14 -9.06
CA GLY A 43 -4.61 -5.53 -10.38
C GLY A 43 -4.12 -6.98 -10.47
N ALA A 44 -3.29 -7.26 -11.48
CA ALA A 44 -2.93 -8.63 -11.88
C ALA A 44 -1.92 -9.31 -10.95
N ASN A 45 -0.98 -8.57 -10.35
CA ASN A 45 0.01 -9.12 -9.41
C ASN A 45 -0.31 -8.77 -7.95
N VAL A 46 -1.60 -8.60 -7.63
CA VAL A 46 -2.05 -8.33 -6.27
C VAL A 46 -1.48 -9.34 -5.28
N HIS A 47 -0.93 -8.85 -4.16
CA HIS A 47 -0.38 -9.70 -3.12
C HIS A 47 -1.48 -10.61 -2.52
N PRO A 48 -1.20 -11.90 -2.22
CA PRO A 48 -2.20 -12.89 -1.83
C PRO A 48 -3.10 -12.49 -0.65
N PHE A 49 -2.56 -11.72 0.30
CA PHE A 49 -3.33 -11.18 1.43
C PHE A 49 -4.48 -10.28 0.96
N TYR A 50 -4.23 -9.33 0.06
CA TYR A 50 -5.27 -8.41 -0.43
C TYR A 50 -6.27 -9.12 -1.34
N LYS A 51 -5.81 -10.14 -2.08
CA LYS A 51 -6.69 -11.03 -2.84
C LYS A 51 -7.66 -11.79 -1.93
N TRP A 52 -7.16 -12.33 -0.82
CA TRP A 52 -8.00 -13.01 0.17
C TRP A 52 -8.98 -12.03 0.84
N ALA A 53 -8.50 -10.88 1.31
CA ALA A 53 -9.34 -9.88 1.99
C ALA A 53 -10.47 -9.38 1.08
N ALA A 54 -10.21 -9.17 -0.22
CA ALA A 54 -11.23 -8.80 -1.18
C ALA A 54 -12.30 -9.88 -1.40
N ASN A 55 -11.91 -11.15 -1.35
CA ASN A 55 -12.85 -12.26 -1.46
C ASN A 55 -13.72 -12.41 -0.20
N GLU A 56 -13.13 -12.21 0.98
CA GLU A 56 -13.82 -12.42 2.26
C GLU A 56 -14.78 -11.26 2.60
N PHE A 57 -14.41 -10.02 2.25
CA PHE A 57 -15.12 -8.82 2.70
C PHE A 57 -15.79 -8.00 1.58
N GLY A 58 -15.66 -8.43 0.31
CA GLY A 58 -16.36 -7.82 -0.82
C GLY A 58 -15.98 -6.36 -1.10
N ILE A 59 -16.91 -5.58 -1.69
CA ILE A 59 -16.66 -4.18 -2.13
C ILE A 59 -16.21 -3.26 -0.97
N ALA A 60 -16.54 -3.58 0.28
CA ALA A 60 -16.11 -2.80 1.45
C ALA A 60 -14.59 -2.81 1.68
N SER A 61 -13.85 -3.75 1.08
CA SER A 61 -12.38 -3.78 1.15
C SER A 61 -11.69 -3.01 0.01
N ARG A 62 -12.46 -2.54 -0.99
CA ARG A 62 -11.94 -1.71 -2.07
C ARG A 62 -12.06 -0.27 -1.62
N ILE A 63 -10.98 0.27 -1.07
CA ILE A 63 -10.88 1.69 -0.71
C ILE A 63 -11.07 2.49 -2.01
N GLN A 64 -12.11 3.32 -2.07
CA GLN A 64 -12.30 4.33 -3.12
C GLN A 64 -11.30 5.47 -2.92
#